data_AF-A0AAU0L3Y4-F1
#
_entry.id   AF-A0AAU0L3Y4-F1
#
_cell.length_a   1.000
_cell.length_b   1.000
_cell.length_c   1.000
_cell.angle_alpha   90.00
_cell.angle_beta   90.00
_cell.angle_gamma   90.00
#
_symmetry.space_group_name_H-M   'P 1'
#
loop_
_entity.id
_entity.type
_entity.pdbx_description
1 polymer ?
#
loop_
_entity_poly.entity_id
_entity_poly.type
_entity_poly.pdbx_seq_one_letter_code
_entity_poly.pdbx_strand_id
1 'polypeptide(L)' 'MTLKIVNNDLTKEVHLVSIDGSNIEVKNVETGNAVTIANMEKQFPGFKNIIENATDVAGLVGSLQSTNDQFIWAHVSGKL' A
#
# COMPACT_ATOMS: atom_id res chain seq x y z
N MET A 1 2.88 -1.73 -10.89
CA MET A 1 1.72 -2.29 -10.15
C MET A 1 0.90 -1.21 -9.47
N THR A 2 -0.40 -1.47 -9.25
CA THR A 2 -1.27 -0.65 -8.41
C THR A 2 -1.85 -1.49 -7.27
N LEU A 3 -1.73 -0.96 -6.04
CA LEU A 3 -2.37 -1.48 -4.83
C LEU A 3 -3.34 -0.45 -4.26
N LYS A 4 -4.27 -0.93 -3.45
CA LYS A 4 -5.28 -0.14 -2.77
C LYS A 4 -5.35 -0.50 -1.29
N ILE A 5 -5.59 0.51 -0.48
CA ILE A 5 -5.76 0.38 0.97
C ILE A 5 -7.19 0.77 1.32
N VAL A 6 -7.87 -0.09 2.05
CA VAL A 6 -9.24 0.13 2.56
C VAL A 6 -9.21 -0.03 4.08
N ASN A 7 -10.06 0.68 4.81
CA ASN A 7 -10.26 0.37 6.22
C ASN A 7 -10.82 -1.06 6.38
N ASN A 8 -10.44 -1.75 7.45
CA ASN A 8 -10.93 -3.11 7.75
C ASN A 8 -12.41 -3.12 8.22
N ASP A 9 -13.02 -1.96 8.41
CA ASP A 9 -14.48 -1.81 8.51
C ASP A 9 -15.19 -1.79 7.14
N LEU A 10 -14.42 -1.85 6.04
CA LEU A 10 -14.84 -1.83 4.64
C LEU A 10 -15.63 -0.58 4.23
N THR A 11 -15.63 0.47 5.04
CA THR A 11 -16.45 1.65 4.79
C THR A 11 -15.76 2.66 3.87
N LYS A 12 -14.42 2.65 3.84
CA LYS A 12 -13.64 3.70 3.19
C LYS A 12 -12.38 3.20 2.52
N GLU A 13 -12.19 3.67 1.30
CA GLU A 13 -10.92 3.59 0.58
C GLU A 13 -10.01 4.73 1.05
N VAL A 14 -8.79 4.38 1.43
CA VAL A 14 -7.90 5.31 2.15
C VAL A 14 -6.81 5.81 1.22
N HIS A 15 -6.12 4.89 0.55
CA HIS A 15 -4.97 5.22 -0.28
C HIS A 15 -4.91 4.37 -1.56
N LEU A 16 -4.37 4.98 -2.61
CA LEU A 16 -3.93 4.33 -3.83
C LEU A 16 -2.40 4.34 -3.86
N VAL A 17 -1.78 3.18 -4.07
CA VAL A 17 -0.33 3.03 -4.13
C VAL A 17 0.04 2.57 -5.54
N SER A 18 0.89 3.34 -6.21
CA SER A 18 1.47 2.99 -7.51
C SER A 18 2.95 2.67 -7.33
N ILE A 19 3.36 1.52 -7.84
CA ILE A 19 4.73 1.01 -7.77
C ILE A 19 5.22 0.82 -9.20
N ASP A 20 6.31 1.46 -9.57
CA ASP A 20 6.96 1.30 -10.87
C ASP A 20 8.47 1.15 -10.66
N GLY A 21 8.93 -0.11 -10.64
CA GLY A 21 10.28 -0.45 -10.19
C GLY A 21 10.52 0.06 -8.77
N SER A 22 11.53 0.92 -8.59
CA SER A 22 11.87 1.53 -7.30
C SER A 22 11.07 2.80 -6.98
N ASN A 23 10.22 3.28 -7.89
CA ASN A 23 9.39 4.45 -7.66
C ASN A 23 8.08 4.04 -6.97
N ILE A 24 7.81 4.63 -5.80
CA ILE A 24 6.60 4.38 -5.01
C ILE A 24 5.87 5.69 -4.83
N GLU A 25 4.68 5.79 -5.42
CA GLU A 25 3.77 6.92 -5.24
C GLU A 25 2.56 6.50 -4.42
N VAL A 26 2.18 7.33 -3.45
CA VAL A 26 0.97 7.11 -2.66
C VAL A 26 0.08 8.34 -2.72
N LYS A 27 -1.20 8.13 -2.95
CA LYS A 27 -2.22 9.19 -3.01
C LYS A 27 -3.36 8.86 -2.07
N ASN A 28 -3.85 9.85 -1.34
CA ASN A 28 -5.09 9.75 -0.61
C ASN A 28 -6.26 9.83 -1.60
N VAL A 29 -7.18 8.88 -1.54
CA VAL A 29 -8.25 8.75 -2.55
C VAL A 29 -9.29 9.87 -2.40
N GLU A 30 -9.62 10.28 -1.17
CA GLU A 30 -10.62 11.33 -0.92
C GLU A 30 -10.13 12.71 -1.36
N THR A 31 -8.85 13.02 -1.12
CA THR A 31 -8.30 14.37 -1.33
C THR A 31 -7.46 14.50 -2.61
N GLY A 32 -7.04 13.37 -3.21
CA GLY A 32 -6.10 13.34 -4.34
C GLY A 32 -4.66 13.74 -3.98
N ASN A 33 -4.41 14.15 -2.73
CA ASN A 33 -3.11 14.62 -2.27
C ASN A 33 -2.10 13.47 -2.20
N ALA A 34 -0.84 13.79 -2.50
CA ALA A 34 0.26 12.86 -2.30
C ALA A 34 0.45 12.58 -0.80
N VAL A 35 0.68 11.31 -0.46
CA VAL A 35 1.03 10.87 0.88
C VAL A 35 2.50 10.48 0.87
N THR A 36 3.26 11.00 1.83
CA THR A 36 4.69 10.74 1.91
C THR A 36 4.95 9.31 2.40
N ILE A 37 6.07 8.72 1.97
CA ILE A 37 6.53 7.43 2.48
C ILE A 37 6.67 7.46 4.01
N ALA A 38 7.15 8.57 4.59
CA ALA A 38 7.26 8.72 6.04
C ALA A 38 5.90 8.64 6.78
N ASN A 39 4.80 9.09 6.15
CA ASN A 39 3.47 8.93 6.72
C ASN A 39 2.98 7.48 6.58
N MET A 40 3.31 6.81 5.48
CA MET A 40 3.02 5.40 5.29
C MET A 40 3.76 4.53 6.31
N GLU A 41 5.04 4.79 6.57
CA GLU A 41 5.85 4.08 7.58
C GLU A 41 5.29 4.18 9.00
N LYS A 42 4.58 5.27 9.33
CA LYS A 42 3.89 5.40 10.63
C LYS A 42 2.68 4.48 10.75
N GLN A 43 1.98 4.23 9.63
CA GLN A 43 0.79 3.39 9.60
C GLN A 43 1.13 1.92 9.32
N PHE A 44 2.16 1.67 8.53
CA PHE A 44 2.59 0.37 8.04
C PHE A 44 4.11 0.27 8.23
N PRO A 45 4.60 -0.14 9.41
CA PRO A 45 6.03 -0.20 9.68
C PRO A 45 6.78 -1.08 8.68
N GLY A 46 7.85 -0.55 8.09
CA GLY A 46 8.64 -1.24 7.07
C GLY A 46 8.05 -1.17 5.66
N PHE A 47 7.03 -0.33 5.43
CA PHE A 47 6.31 -0.19 4.16
C PHE A 47 7.21 -0.19 2.93
N LYS A 48 8.21 0.68 2.90
CA LYS A 48 9.12 0.81 1.75
C LYS A 48 9.95 -0.46 1.57
N ASN A 49 10.51 -0.98 2.66
CA ASN A 49 11.36 -2.17 2.63
C ASN A 49 10.58 -3.42 2.17
N ILE A 50 9.32 -3.56 2.59
CA ILE A 50 8.46 -4.66 2.16
C ILE A 50 8.20 -4.60 0.65
N ILE A 51 7.95 -3.41 0.09
CA ILE A 51 7.75 -3.24 -1.35
C ILE A 51 9.04 -3.55 -2.12
N GLU A 52 10.18 -2.98 -1.69
CA GLU A 52 11.46 -3.12 -2.41
C GLU A 52 12.01 -4.56 -2.41
N ASN A 53 11.64 -5.38 -1.42
CA ASN A 53 12.10 -6.77 -1.32
C ASN A 53 11.04 -7.80 -1.75
N ALA A 54 9.89 -7.36 -2.24
CA ALA A 54 8.84 -8.27 -2.71
C ALA A 54 9.31 -9.06 -3.94
N THR A 55 9.01 -10.36 -3.95
CA THR A 55 9.26 -11.24 -5.10
C THR A 55 8.00 -11.60 -5.86
N ASP A 56 6.85 -11.48 -5.21
CA ASP A 56 5.54 -11.77 -5.77
C ASP A 56 4.45 -10.91 -5.12
N VAL A 57 3.32 -10.79 -5.82
CA VAL A 57 2.19 -9.94 -5.41
C VAL A 57 1.53 -10.46 -4.13
N ALA A 58 1.37 -11.77 -3.99
CA ALA A 58 0.63 -12.37 -2.87
C ALA A 58 1.41 -12.21 -1.56
N GLY A 59 2.72 -12.47 -1.58
CA GLY A 59 3.64 -12.25 -0.48
C GLY A 59 3.76 -10.78 -0.10
N LEU A 60 3.77 -9.87 -1.09
CA LEU A 60 3.73 -8.43 -0.86
C LEU A 60 2.48 -8.01 -0.09
N VAL A 61 1.30 -8.36 -0.60
CA VAL A 61 0.02 -8.01 0.01
C VAL A 61 -0.08 -8.61 1.41
N GLY A 62 0.29 -9.88 1.59
CA GLY A 62 0.29 -10.53 2.90
C GLY A 62 1.24 -9.87 3.91
N SER A 63 2.44 -9.47 3.47
CA SER A 63 3.41 -8.78 4.33
C SER A 63 2.90 -7.40 4.74
N LEU A 64 2.37 -6.61 3.80
CA LEU A 64 1.77 -5.30 4.10
C LEU A 64 0.57 -5.42 5.03
N GLN A 65 -0.32 -6.39 4.79
CA GLN A 65 -1.46 -6.70 5.64
C GLN A 65 -1.06 -7.01 7.09
N SER A 66 0.07 -7.70 7.28
CA SER A 66 0.56 -8.07 8.62
C SER A 66 1.08 -6.88 9.44
N THR A 67 1.40 -5.75 8.79
CA THR A 67 1.93 -4.57 9.48
C THR A 67 0.86 -3.75 10.20
N ASN A 68 -0.40 -3.84 9.77
CA ASN A 68 -1.52 -3.15 10.38
C ASN A 68 -2.86 -3.82 10.02
N ASP A 69 -3.49 -4.45 11.00
CA ASP A 69 -4.75 -5.18 10.85
C ASP A 69 -6.00 -4.29 10.74
N GLN A 70 -5.85 -2.98 10.96
CA GLN A 70 -6.93 -2.00 10.80
C GLN A 70 -7.22 -1.67 9.34
N PHE A 71 -6.36 -2.11 8.42
CA PHE A 71 -6.48 -1.86 6.99
C PHE A 71 -6.41 -3.15 6.19
N ILE A 72 -7.06 -3.17 5.04
CA ILE A 72 -6.98 -4.24 4.06
C ILE A 72 -6.21 -3.75 2.83
N TRP A 73 -5.26 -4.56 2.38
CA TRP A 73 -4.54 -4.36 1.14
C TRP A 73 -5.13 -5.18 0.00
N ALA A 74 -5.36 -4.54 -1.15
CA ALA A 74 -5.87 -5.19 -2.34
C ALA A 74 -4.98 -4.88 -3.54
N HIS A 75 -4.64 -5.93 -4.31
CA HIS A 75 -4.03 -5.78 -5.62
C HIS A 75 -5.11 -5.38 -6.64
N VAL A 76 -4.84 -4.32 -7.40
CA VAL A 76 -5.78 -3.80 -8.40
C VAL A 76 -5.36 -4.21 -9.80
N SER A 77 -4.10 -3.96 -10.16
CA SER A 77 -3.62 -4.19 -11.52
C SER A 77 -2.09 -4.18 -11.61
N GLY A 78 -1.59 -4.64 -12.76
CA GLY A 78 -0.17 -4.68 -13.07
C GLY A 78 0.57 -5.86 -12.44
N LYS A 79 1.78 -6.11 -12.92
CA LYS A 79 2.72 -7.07 -12.35
C LYS A 79 3.72 -6.33 -11.45
N LEU A 80 4.37 -7.10 -10.58
CA LEU A 80 5.48 -6.63 -9.76
C LEU A 80 6.66 -6.29 -10.68
#